data_AF-A0A412AZA5-F1
#
_entry.id   AF-A0A412AZA5-F1
#
_cell.length_a   1.000
_cell.length_b   1.000
_cell.length_c   1.000
_cell.angle_alpha   90.00
_cell.angle_beta   90.00
_cell.angle_gamma   90.00
#
_symmetry.space_group_name_H-M   'P 1'
#
loop_
_entity.id
_entity.type
_entity.pdbx_description
1 polymer ?
#
loop_
_entity_poly.entity_id
_entity_poly.type
_entity_poly.pdbx_seq_one_letter_code
_entity_poly.pdbx_strand_id
1 'polypeptide(L)'
;MRAGNEIYTQLNRITDHLATMTKQERIAWFRRSAYVQPLNFLREIDGTTYAVRTFFSEDARENITEKVQRIILKSDDNNKEI
;
A
#
# COMPACT_ATOMS: atom_id res chain seq x y z
N MET A 1 18.19 -18.33 -11.23
CA MET A 1 18.45 -16.87 -11.19
C MET A 1 17.67 -16.18 -12.31
N ARG A 2 16.42 -15.72 -12.07
CA ARG A 2 15.62 -15.00 -13.09
C ARG A 2 14.86 -13.78 -12.53
N ALA A 3 14.38 -13.84 -11.29
CA ALA A 3 13.65 -12.74 -10.65
C ALA A 3 14.50 -11.48 -10.36
N GLY A 4 15.81 -11.64 -10.10
CA GLY A 4 16.68 -10.52 -9.76
C GLY A 4 16.87 -9.50 -10.88
N ASN A 5 16.80 -9.90 -12.16
CA ASN A 5 17.01 -8.98 -13.28
C ASN A 5 15.74 -8.18 -13.63
N GLU A 6 14.57 -8.70 -13.27
CA GLU A 6 13.29 -8.09 -13.59
C GLU A 6 13.08 -6.81 -12.79
N ILE A 7 13.41 -6.81 -11.49
CA ILE A 7 13.28 -5.62 -10.65
C ILE A 7 14.16 -4.46 -11.14
N TYR A 8 15.41 -4.72 -11.54
CA TYR A 8 16.27 -3.68 -12.10
C TYR A 8 15.77 -3.16 -13.45
N THR A 9 15.22 -4.06 -14.28
CA THR A 9 14.62 -3.66 -15.56
C THR A 9 13.39 -2.76 -15.35
N GLN A 10 12.54 -3.09 -14.37
CA GLN A 10 11.37 -2.26 -14.05
C GLN A 10 11.77 -0.93 -13.42
N LEU A 11 12.78 -0.90 -12.55
CA LEU A 11 13.33 0.34 -11.99
C LEU A 11 13.86 1.27 -13.08
N ASN A 12 14.59 0.72 -14.05
CA ASN A 12 15.09 1.50 -15.19
C ASN A 12 13.92 2.09 -16.01
N ARG A 13 12.92 1.28 -16.35
CA ARG A 13 11.73 1.74 -17.09
C ARG A 13 10.99 2.87 -16.37
N ILE A 14 10.84 2.78 -15.04
CA ILE A 14 10.22 3.84 -14.24
C ILE A 14 11.08 5.11 -14.28
N THR A 15 12.38 4.96 -14.10
CA THR A 15 13.34 6.08 -14.10
C THR A 15 13.33 6.81 -15.44
N ASP A 16 13.40 6.06 -16.54
CA ASP A 16 13.35 6.59 -17.91
C ASP A 16 12.03 7.34 -18.16
N HIS A 17 10.91 6.76 -17.74
CA HIS A 17 9.60 7.41 -17.88
C HIS A 17 9.47 8.71 -17.07
N LEU A 18 10.00 8.75 -15.85
CA LEU A 18 10.01 9.96 -15.03
C LEU A 18 10.93 11.05 -15.60
N ALA A 19 12.00 10.66 -16.30
CA ALA A 19 12.92 11.59 -16.95
C ALA A 19 12.28 12.33 -18.13
N THR A 20 11.29 11.73 -18.81
CA THR A 20 10.56 12.40 -19.89
C THR A 20 9.53 13.42 -19.40
N MET A 21 9.26 13.47 -18.09
CA MET A 21 8.27 14.36 -17.49
C MET A 21 8.88 15.71 -17.05
N THR A 22 8.10 16.78 -17.25
CA THR A 22 8.35 18.09 -16.64
C THR A 22 8.32 18.01 -15.10
N LYS A 23 8.80 19.07 -14.44
CA LYS A 23 8.77 19.15 -12.97
C LYS A 23 7.33 19.09 -12.41
N GLN A 24 6.37 19.78 -13.04
CA GLN A 24 4.97 19.72 -12.62
C GLN A 24 4.36 18.32 -12.79
N GLU A 25 4.66 17.65 -13.91
CA GLU A 25 4.16 16.29 -14.16
C GLU A 25 4.74 15.28 -13.17
N ARG A 26 6.03 15.39 -12.81
CA ARG A 26 6.62 14.57 -11.74
C ARG A 26 5.96 14.81 -10.39
N ILE A 27 5.62 16.06 -10.06
CA ILE A 27 4.86 16.39 -8.83
C ILE A 27 3.47 15.76 -8.87
N ALA A 28 2.77 15.81 -10.00
CA ALA A 28 1.46 15.19 -10.16
C ALA A 28 1.52 13.65 -10.08
N TRP A 29 2.52 13.04 -10.71
CA TRP A 29 2.78 11.60 -10.64
C TRP A 29 3.07 11.17 -9.20
N PHE A 30 3.94 11.89 -8.48
CA PHE A 30 4.24 11.63 -7.07
C PHE A 30 2.98 11.74 -6.21
N ARG A 31 2.14 12.78 -6.39
CA ARG A 31 0.88 12.90 -5.65
C ARG A 31 -0.07 11.73 -5.92
N ARG A 32 -0.07 11.15 -7.13
CA ARG A 32 -0.91 10.00 -7.49
C ARG A 32 -0.34 8.66 -6.98
N SER A 33 0.99 8.51 -6.92
CA SER A 33 1.65 7.25 -6.54
C SER A 33 1.98 7.18 -5.05
N ALA A 34 2.29 8.31 -4.41
CA ALA A 34 2.52 8.40 -2.96
C ALA A 34 1.20 8.32 -2.17
N TYR A 35 0.09 8.77 -2.77
CA TYR A 35 -1.24 8.49 -2.26
C TYR A 35 -1.79 7.24 -2.95
N VAL A 36 -1.44 6.07 -2.41
CA VAL A 36 -2.52 5.11 -2.16
C VAL A 36 -3.56 5.94 -1.40
N GLN A 37 -4.77 6.14 -1.93
CA GLN A 37 -5.90 6.66 -1.12
C GLN A 37 -5.69 6.15 0.30
N PRO A 38 -5.65 7.01 1.34
CA PRO A 38 -5.41 6.52 2.69
C PRO A 38 -6.31 5.32 2.85
N LEU A 39 -5.72 4.14 3.04
CA LEU A 39 -6.46 2.88 3.04
C LEU A 39 -7.66 3.13 3.95
N ASN A 40 -8.85 3.28 3.35
CA ASN A 40 -9.91 4.13 3.91
C ASN A 40 -10.50 3.45 5.13
N PHE A 41 -9.87 3.63 6.28
CA PHE A 41 -10.48 3.50 7.59
C PHE A 41 -10.84 4.88 8.12
N LEU A 42 -11.20 5.79 7.21
CA LEU A 42 -11.99 6.96 7.54
C LEU A 42 -13.44 6.50 7.58
N ARG A 43 -14.01 6.45 8.78
CA ARG A 43 -15.42 6.14 8.98
C ARG A 43 -16.06 7.29 9.73
N GLU A 44 -17.15 7.82 9.19
CA GLU A 44 -18.02 8.74 9.90
C GLU A 44 -19.13 7.96 10.60
N ILE A 45 -19.28 8.17 11.91
CA ILE A 45 -20.39 7.64 12.72
C ILE A 45 -20.87 8.80 13.58
N ASP A 46 -22.16 9.13 13.50
CA ASP A 46 -22.82 10.18 14.27
C ASP A 46 -22.09 11.54 14.23
N GLY A 47 -21.65 11.95 13.05
CA GLY A 47 -20.95 13.23 12.84
C GLY A 47 -19.50 13.26 13.35
N THR A 48 -18.97 12.14 13.82
CA THR A 48 -17.57 12.01 14.24
C THR A 48 -16.77 11.22 13.21
N THR A 49 -15.67 11.81 12.73
CA THR A 49 -14.74 11.14 11.80
C THR A 49 -13.68 10.35 12.58
N TYR A 50 -13.67 9.03 12.40
CA TYR A 50 -12.65 8.14 12.94
C TYR A 50 -11.59 7.88 11.88
N ALA A 51 -10.32 8.07 12.23
CA ALA A 51 -9.19 7.78 11.36
C ALA A 51 -8.28 6.73 11.98
N VAL A 52 -8.16 5.57 11.33
CA VAL A 52 -7.14 4.57 11.72
C VAL A 52 -5.86 4.85 10.95
N ARG A 53 -4.82 5.29 11.67
CA ARG A 53 -3.45 5.40 11.15
C ARG A 53 -2.66 4.18 11.60
N THR A 54 -2.35 3.29 10.68
CA THR A 54 -1.44 2.16 10.96
C THR A 54 -0.02 2.56 10.63
N PHE A 55 0.87 2.53 11.62
CA PHE A 55 2.30 2.65 11.41
C PHE A 55 2.90 1.24 11.30
N PHE A 56 3.81 1.04 10.35
CA PHE A 56 4.60 -0.18 10.27
C PHE A 56 5.91 0.07 11.02
N SER A 57 6.10 -0.66 12.12
CA SER A 57 7.38 -0.70 12.83
C SER A 57 8.25 -1.78 12.20
N GLU A 58 9.53 -1.50 12.00
CA GLU A 58 10.52 -2.52 11.59
C GLU A 58 10.71 -3.58 12.68
N ASP A 59 10.55 -3.20 13.95
CA ASP A 59 10.59 -4.10 15.11
C ASP A 59 9.26 -4.83 15.37
N ALA A 60 8.27 -4.68 14.49
CA ALA A 60 7.01 -5.37 14.66
C ALA A 60 7.20 -6.88 14.55
N ARG A 61 6.53 -7.63 15.44
CA ARG A 61 6.51 -9.10 15.42
C ARG A 61 5.87 -9.69 14.15
N GLU A 62 5.16 -8.88 13.37
CA GLU A 62 4.43 -9.27 12.16
C GLU A 62 4.66 -8.25 11.05
N ASN A 63 5.10 -8.71 9.86
CA ASN A 63 5.28 -7.87 8.68
C ASN A 63 3.98 -7.68 7.88
N ILE A 64 3.98 -6.79 6.87
CA ILE A 64 2.77 -6.48 6.08
C ILE A 64 2.19 -7.72 5.38
N THR A 65 3.02 -8.63 4.89
CA THR A 65 2.56 -9.85 4.21
C THR A 65 1.85 -10.78 5.18
N GLU A 66 2.44 -11.02 6.34
CA GLU A 66 1.86 -11.86 7.41
C GLU A 66 0.54 -11.25 7.91
N LYS A 67 0.51 -9.93 8.11
CA LYS A 67 -0.68 -9.20 8.54
C LYS A 67 -1.82 -9.27 7.54
N VAL A 68 -1.53 -9.14 6.25
CA VAL A 68 -2.52 -9.27 5.17
C VAL A 68 -3.06 -10.69 5.11
N GLN A 69 -2.19 -11.71 5.18
CA GLN A 69 -2.60 -13.11 5.24
C GLN A 69 -3.52 -13.37 6.43
N ARG A 70 -3.15 -12.91 7.61
CA ARG A 70 -3.98 -13.08 8.81
C ARG A 70 -5.33 -12.38 8.69
N ILE A 71 -5.40 -11.16 8.16
CA ILE A 71 -6.69 -10.46 8.05
C ILE A 71 -7.60 -11.15 7.05
N ILE A 72 -7.07 -11.55 5.88
CA ILE A 72 -7.88 -12.19 4.82
C ILE A 72 -8.30 -13.60 5.23
N LEU A 73 -7.37 -14.43 5.70
CA LEU A 73 -7.62 -15.85 5.98
C LEU A 73 -8.38 -16.06 7.30
N LYS A 74 -8.22 -15.17 8.28
CA LYS A 74 -8.93 -15.28 9.57
C LYS A 74 -10.39 -14.81 9.49
N SER A 75 -10.80 -14.15 8.40
CA SER A 75 -12.22 -13.90 8.08
C SER A 75 -12.97 -15.18 7.74
N ASP A 76 -12.28 -16.20 7.20
CA ASP A 76 -12.91 -17.43 6.73
C ASP A 76 -13.26 -18.40 7.89
N ASP A 77 -12.57 -18.28 9.03
CA ASP A 77 -12.80 -19.13 10.20
C ASP A 77 -14.01 -18.69 11.04
N ASN A 78 -14.39 -17.40 10.99
CA ASN A 78 -15.52 -16.87 11.78
C ASN A 78 -16.89 -17.03 11.09
N ASN A 79 -16.94 -17.56 9.87
CA ASN A 79 -18.19 -17.76 9.10
C ASN A 79 -18.69 -19.22 9.13
N LYS A 80 -18.29 -20.02 10.12
CA LYS A 80 -18.70 -21.42 10.30
C LYS A 80 -19.60 -21.68 11.52
N GLU A 81 -20.12 -20.64 12.15
CA GLU A 81 -21.19 -20.76 13.16
C GLU A 81 -22.46 -20.04 12.70
N ILE A 82 -23.20 -20.65 11.75
CA ILE A 82 -24.67 -20.60 11.66
C ILE A 82 -25.16 -21.99 11.25
#